data_AF-A0A1H0PWI5-F1
#
_entry.id   AF-A0A1H0PWI5-F1
#
_cell.length_a   1.000
_cell.length_b   1.000
_cell.length_c   1.000
_cell.angle_alpha   90.00
_cell.angle_beta   90.00
_cell.angle_gamma   90.00
#
_symmetry.space_group_name_H-M   'P 1'
#
loop_
_entity.id
_entity.type
_entity.pdbx_description
1 polymer ?
#
loop_
_entity_poly.entity_id
_entity_poly.type
_entity_poly.pdbx_seq_one_letter_code
_entity_poly.pdbx_strand_id
1 'polypeptide(L)'
;MLLLAGVLALAGCVAPGPRTTTISQEKLQTLLATRFPYTGKLGALFELQAQAPQVRLMPEQNRIGTSIQVQVSDRLGRASFNGLLDVDYGVRFEPSDQSIRMADVHVNSFTFSGVPERYQAIVQDYAQQLAGRMLSDVSLHQIRAKDMETIKGWGYEPGAIDVTPEGLRITLQPRQQP
;
A
#
# COMPACT_ATOMS: atom_id res chain seq x y z
N MET A 1 -4.46 -28.95 -65.77
CA MET A 1 -3.27 -29.71 -65.39
C MET A 1 -2.47 -28.84 -64.44
N LEU A 2 -2.41 -29.23 -63.16
CA LEU A 2 -1.59 -28.73 -62.02
C LEU A 2 -1.62 -27.22 -61.68
N LEU A 3 -2.23 -26.79 -60.57
CA LEU A 3 -1.76 -26.83 -59.16
C LEU A 3 -0.52 -25.97 -58.88
N LEU A 4 -0.70 -24.86 -58.15
CA LEU A 4 0.14 -24.55 -56.99
C LEU A 4 -0.57 -23.55 -56.08
N ALA A 5 -1.04 -24.07 -54.95
CA ALA A 5 -1.71 -23.36 -53.89
C ALA A 5 -0.71 -22.47 -53.13
N GLY A 6 -1.08 -21.21 -52.93
CA GLY A 6 -0.38 -20.30 -52.04
C GLY A 6 -0.61 -20.71 -50.60
N VAL A 7 0.46 -21.08 -49.91
CA VAL A 7 0.47 -21.22 -48.45
C VAL A 7 0.75 -19.84 -47.88
N LEU A 8 -0.30 -19.14 -47.46
CA LEU A 8 -0.17 -17.99 -46.55
C LEU A 8 0.29 -18.53 -45.20
N ALA A 9 1.57 -18.30 -44.87
CA ALA A 9 2.07 -18.48 -43.52
C ALA A 9 1.49 -17.39 -42.63
N LEU A 10 0.43 -17.69 -41.87
CA LEU A 10 0.04 -16.89 -40.72
C LEU A 10 1.09 -17.09 -39.63
N ALA A 11 2.11 -16.22 -39.60
CA ALA A 11 2.93 -16.02 -38.43
C ALA A 11 2.06 -15.34 -37.36
N GLY A 12 1.33 -16.13 -36.58
CA GLY A 12 0.67 -15.65 -35.37
C GLY A 12 1.74 -15.27 -34.35
N CYS A 13 2.19 -14.01 -34.36
CA CYS A 13 2.89 -13.45 -33.21
C CYS A 13 1.91 -13.42 -32.05
N VAL A 14 1.95 -14.43 -31.18
CA VAL A 14 1.29 -14.39 -29.88
C VAL A 14 1.95 -13.26 -29.11
N ALA A 15 1.30 -12.09 -29.08
CA ALA A 15 1.72 -11.00 -28.23
C ALA A 15 1.76 -11.51 -26.77
N PRO A 16 2.83 -11.26 -26.01
CA PRO A 16 2.88 -11.68 -24.62
C PRO A 16 1.69 -11.10 -23.86
N GLY A 17 0.90 -11.94 -23.19
CA GLY A 17 -0.26 -11.52 -22.40
C GLY A 17 0.14 -11.00 -21.01
N PRO A 18 -0.81 -10.45 -20.22
CA PRO A 18 -0.57 -10.01 -18.85
C PRO A 18 -0.05 -11.14 -17.96
N ARG A 19 0.80 -10.79 -16.99
CA ARG A 19 1.30 -11.73 -15.96
C ARG A 19 0.86 -11.26 -14.60
N THR A 20 0.38 -12.16 -13.76
CA THR A 20 -0.10 -11.82 -12.41
C THR A 20 0.77 -12.50 -11.36
N THR A 21 0.98 -11.79 -10.24
CA THR A 21 1.56 -12.35 -9.02
C THR A 21 0.73 -11.90 -7.83
N THR A 22 0.48 -12.81 -6.90
CA THR A 22 -0.33 -12.53 -5.71
C THR A 22 0.53 -12.61 -4.47
N ILE A 23 0.49 -11.54 -3.66
CA ILE A 23 1.11 -11.50 -2.35
C ILE A 23 0.04 -11.80 -1.31
N SER A 24 0.16 -12.93 -0.61
CA SER A 24 -0.85 -13.34 0.39
C SER A 24 -0.95 -12.34 1.55
N GLN A 25 -2.08 -12.37 2.28
CA GLN A 25 -2.28 -11.53 3.46
C GLN A 25 -1.17 -11.74 4.50
N GLU A 26 -0.78 -12.99 4.77
CA GLU A 26 0.26 -13.31 5.75
C GLU A 26 1.61 -12.76 5.31
N LYS A 27 1.90 -12.80 4.00
CA LYS A 27 3.12 -12.24 3.45
C LYS A 27 3.11 -10.71 3.54
N LEU A 28 1.99 -10.05 3.25
CA LEU A 28 1.83 -8.60 3.43
C LEU A 28 2.03 -8.20 4.89
N GLN A 29 1.38 -8.91 5.80
CA GLN A 29 1.50 -8.73 7.25
C GLN A 29 2.97 -8.84 7.70
N THR A 30 3.68 -9.86 7.22
CA THR A 30 5.11 -10.07 7.52
C THR A 30 5.96 -8.93 6.97
N LEU A 31 5.73 -8.52 5.72
CA LEU A 31 6.48 -7.46 5.07
C LEU A 31 6.30 -6.12 5.78
N LEU A 32 5.06 -5.76 6.15
CA LEU A 32 4.80 -4.53 6.88
C LEU A 32 5.43 -4.57 8.27
N ALA A 33 5.30 -5.68 9.00
CA ALA A 33 5.84 -5.83 10.35
C ALA A 33 7.35 -5.58 10.44
N THR A 34 8.13 -5.79 9.36
CA THR A 34 9.59 -5.53 9.35
C THR A 34 9.97 -4.08 9.62
N ARG A 35 9.04 -3.13 9.45
CA ARG A 35 9.27 -1.70 9.67
C ARG A 35 8.88 -1.23 11.06
N PHE A 36 8.40 -2.14 11.90
CA PHE A 36 7.86 -1.83 13.23
C PHE A 36 8.72 -2.44 14.35
N PRO A 37 8.73 -1.83 15.55
CA PRO A 37 8.03 -0.61 15.90
C PRO A 37 8.58 0.62 15.15
N TYR A 38 7.67 1.48 14.70
CA TYR A 38 8.03 2.73 14.03
C TYR A 38 8.04 3.84 15.07
N THR A 39 9.05 4.70 15.06
CA THR A 39 9.11 5.90 15.91
C THR A 39 9.25 7.13 15.02
N GLY A 40 8.35 8.10 15.19
CA GLY A 40 8.28 9.32 14.40
C GLY A 40 8.04 10.55 15.28
N LYS A 41 8.50 11.71 14.83
CA LYS A 41 8.27 12.98 15.53
C LYS A 41 6.92 13.56 15.12
N LEU A 42 6.12 13.99 16.10
CA LEU A 42 4.88 14.74 15.88
C LEU A 42 5.10 16.21 16.27
N GLY A 43 5.51 17.01 15.29
CA GLY A 43 5.92 18.38 15.53
C GLY A 43 7.14 18.47 16.46
N ALA A 44 7.22 19.53 17.27
CA ALA A 44 8.38 19.80 18.12
C ALA A 44 8.33 19.07 19.48
N LEU A 45 7.13 18.78 19.99
CA LEU A 45 6.89 18.44 21.40
C LEU A 45 6.52 16.98 21.63
N PHE A 46 6.04 16.28 20.61
CA PHE A 46 5.52 14.93 20.75
C PHE A 46 6.29 13.93 19.90
N GLU A 47 6.30 12.69 20.37
CA GLU A 47 6.80 11.52 19.67
C GLU A 47 5.65 10.52 19.51
N LEU A 48 5.61 9.87 18.35
CA LEU A 48 4.69 8.80 18.02
C LEU A 48 5.48 7.50 17.92
N GLN A 49 5.09 6.51 18.71
CA GLN A 49 5.49 5.13 18.49
C GLN A 49 4.30 4.36 17.93
N ALA A 50 4.49 3.67 16.81
CA ALA A 50 3.50 2.78 16.23
C ALA A 50 3.98 1.33 16.32
N GLN A 51 3.07 0.43 16.68
CA GLN A 51 3.33 -1.01 16.73
C GLN A 51 3.01 -1.66 15.39
N ALA A 52 3.42 -2.93 15.24
CA ALA A 52 3.16 -3.67 14.01
C ALA A 52 1.66 -3.66 13.66
N PRO A 53 1.29 -3.25 12.43
CA PRO A 53 -0.11 -3.15 12.01
C PRO A 53 -0.75 -4.53 11.94
N GLN A 54 -2.07 -4.60 12.05
CA GLN A 54 -2.86 -5.77 11.66
C GLN A 54 -3.53 -5.48 10.31
N VAL A 55 -3.27 -6.32 9.32
CA VAL A 55 -3.76 -6.18 7.94
C VAL A 55 -5.00 -7.02 7.72
N ARG A 56 -5.99 -6.47 7.02
CA ARG A 56 -7.15 -7.19 6.49
C ARG A 56 -7.36 -6.84 5.01
N LEU A 57 -7.73 -7.84 4.21
CA LEU A 57 -8.10 -7.64 2.81
C LEU A 57 -9.60 -7.31 2.72
N MET A 58 -9.95 -6.30 1.94
CA MET A 58 -11.33 -5.86 1.70
C MET A 58 -11.61 -5.88 0.18
N PRO A 59 -11.72 -7.08 -0.43
CA PRO A 59 -11.76 -7.23 -1.88
C PRO A 59 -13.00 -6.60 -2.53
N GLU A 60 -14.14 -6.59 -1.84
CA GLU A 60 -15.38 -5.98 -2.35
C GLU A 60 -15.27 -4.47 -2.52
N GLN A 61 -14.34 -3.84 -1.79
CA GLN A 61 -14.01 -2.41 -1.94
C GLN A 61 -12.70 -2.18 -2.69
N ASN A 62 -11.98 -3.24 -3.09
CA ASN A 62 -10.62 -3.19 -3.63
C ASN A 62 -9.62 -2.46 -2.70
N ARG A 63 -9.69 -2.70 -1.38
CA ARG A 63 -8.92 -1.93 -0.37
C ARG A 63 -8.27 -2.82 0.68
N ILE A 64 -7.23 -2.29 1.31
CA ILE A 64 -6.57 -2.91 2.46
C ILE A 64 -7.00 -2.15 3.71
N GLY A 65 -7.55 -2.86 4.69
CA GLY A 65 -7.75 -2.32 6.02
C GLY A 65 -6.52 -2.54 6.89
N THR A 66 -6.20 -1.58 7.76
CA THR A 66 -5.07 -1.65 8.66
C THR A 66 -5.43 -1.06 10.02
N SER A 67 -5.18 -1.83 11.08
CA SER A 67 -5.32 -1.37 12.46
C SER A 67 -3.94 -1.28 13.13
N ILE A 68 -3.65 -0.15 13.78
CA ILE A 68 -2.33 0.16 14.34
C ILE A 68 -2.50 0.65 15.77
N GLN A 69 -1.88 -0.05 16.72
CA GLN A 69 -1.71 0.47 18.06
C GLN A 69 -0.61 1.52 18.05
N VAL A 70 -0.91 2.69 18.60
CA VAL A 70 0.03 3.80 18.69
C VAL A 70 0.16 4.29 20.12
N GLN A 71 1.30 4.87 20.43
CA GLN A 71 1.54 5.61 21.65
C GLN A 71 2.06 6.99 21.28
N VAL A 72 1.44 8.03 21.83
CA VAL A 72 1.89 9.41 21.68
C VAL A 72 2.37 9.90 23.03
N SER A 73 3.64 10.27 23.11
CA SER A 73 4.25 10.79 24.33
C SER A 73 4.79 12.19 24.11
N ASP A 74 4.81 13.01 25.15
CA ASP A 74 5.63 14.21 25.12
C ASP A 74 7.12 13.84 25.22
N ARG A 75 7.99 14.66 24.62
CA ARG A 75 9.44 14.38 24.58
C ARG A 75 10.15 14.53 25.93
N LEU A 76 9.47 15.06 26.94
CA LEU A 76 9.95 15.09 28.33
C LEU A 76 9.52 13.84 29.11
N GLY A 77 8.72 12.95 28.50
CA GLY A 77 8.22 11.71 29.08
C GLY A 77 7.17 11.89 30.17
N ARG A 78 6.51 13.05 30.27
CA ARG A 78 5.60 13.36 31.40
C ARG A 78 4.18 12.85 31.17
N ALA A 79 3.75 12.81 29.92
CA ALA A 79 2.45 12.33 29.49
C ALA A 79 2.62 11.35 28.33
N SER A 80 1.79 10.31 28.34
CA SER A 80 1.71 9.31 27.28
C SER A 80 0.27 8.85 27.10
N PHE A 81 -0.16 8.76 25.85
CA PHE A 81 -1.51 8.38 25.47
C PHE A 81 -1.43 7.19 24.51
N ASN A 82 -2.13 6.11 24.83
CA ASN A 82 -2.25 4.97 23.92
C ASN A 82 -3.47 5.19 23.03
N GLY A 83 -3.29 4.99 21.74
CA GLY A 83 -4.36 5.09 20.75
C GLY A 83 -4.44 3.90 19.82
N LEU A 84 -5.58 3.80 19.14
CA LEU A 84 -5.84 2.82 18.09
C LEU A 84 -6.25 3.57 16.84
N LEU A 85 -5.45 3.43 15.79
CA LEU A 85 -5.72 3.97 14.48
C LEU A 85 -6.27 2.85 13.60
N ASP A 86 -7.45 3.06 13.02
CA ASP A 86 -8.02 2.20 11.99
C ASP A 86 -8.17 2.98 10.68
N VAL A 87 -7.58 2.45 9.62
CA VAL A 87 -7.60 3.04 8.28
C VAL A 87 -7.88 1.99 7.24
N ASP A 88 -8.32 2.44 6.08
CA ASP A 88 -8.29 1.66 4.87
C ASP A 88 -7.80 2.52 3.69
N TYR A 89 -7.30 1.85 2.66
CA TYR A 89 -6.69 2.49 1.51
C TYR A 89 -6.66 1.57 0.30
N GLY A 90 -6.70 2.15 -0.89
CA GLY A 90 -6.30 1.48 -2.11
C GLY A 90 -4.78 1.40 -2.23
N VAL A 91 -4.28 0.66 -3.21
CA VAL A 91 -2.86 0.54 -3.49
C VAL A 91 -2.60 0.90 -4.95
N ARG A 92 -1.59 1.73 -5.19
CA ARG A 92 -1.21 2.14 -6.55
C ARG A 92 0.30 2.05 -6.75
N PHE A 93 0.68 1.86 -8.01
CA PHE A 93 2.07 2.06 -8.44
C PHE A 93 2.30 3.55 -8.75
N GLU A 94 3.44 4.08 -8.31
CA GLU A 94 3.93 5.43 -8.60
C GLU A 94 5.12 5.32 -9.56
N PRO A 95 4.94 5.66 -10.85
CA PRO A 95 6.01 5.55 -11.84
C PRO A 95 7.18 6.50 -11.60
N SER A 96 6.94 7.67 -10.97
CA SER A 96 7.96 8.72 -10.82
C SER A 96 9.16 8.28 -9.97
N ASP A 97 8.91 7.47 -8.93
CA ASP A 97 9.95 6.93 -8.07
C ASP A 97 9.96 5.40 -7.99
N GLN A 98 9.11 4.71 -8.75
CA GLN A 98 8.98 3.24 -8.77
C GLN A 98 8.53 2.64 -7.44
N SER A 99 7.68 3.34 -6.70
CA SER A 99 7.13 2.87 -5.42
C SER A 99 5.70 2.34 -5.54
N ILE A 100 5.33 1.48 -4.60
CA ILE A 100 3.95 1.08 -4.32
C ILE A 100 3.48 1.94 -3.15
N ARG A 101 2.42 2.70 -3.35
CA ARG A 101 1.92 3.70 -2.39
C ARG A 101 0.49 3.41 -1.96
N MET A 102 0.15 3.88 -0.77
CA MET A 102 -1.25 4.03 -0.38
C MET A 102 -1.94 5.01 -1.34
N ALA A 103 -3.21 4.72 -1.65
CA ALA A 103 -4.08 5.55 -2.46
C ALA A 103 -5.42 5.72 -1.74
N ASP A 104 -6.07 6.88 -1.91
CA ASP A 104 -7.41 7.14 -1.37
C ASP A 104 -7.56 6.70 0.10
N VAL A 105 -6.60 7.14 0.93
CA VAL A 105 -6.57 6.80 2.35
C VAL A 105 -7.79 7.38 3.03
N HIS A 106 -8.48 6.53 3.79
CA HIS A 106 -9.59 6.95 4.64
C HIS A 106 -9.32 6.50 6.08
N VAL A 107 -9.47 7.45 7.01
CA VAL A 107 -9.29 7.21 8.44
C VAL A 107 -10.66 6.88 9.03
N ASN A 108 -10.88 5.61 9.33
CA ASN A 108 -12.13 5.11 9.90
C ASN A 108 -12.29 5.58 11.34
N SER A 109 -11.23 5.44 12.13
CA SER A 109 -11.21 5.88 13.52
C SER A 109 -9.80 6.16 14.00
N PHE A 110 -9.67 7.08 14.95
CA PHE A 110 -8.45 7.26 15.69
C PHE A 110 -8.81 7.66 17.13
N THR A 111 -8.74 6.70 18.04
CA THR A 111 -9.15 6.89 19.43
C THR A 111 -7.94 6.89 20.34
N PHE A 112 -8.05 7.60 21.47
CA PHE A 112 -7.02 7.66 22.50
C PHE A 112 -7.62 7.38 23.87
N SER A 113 -6.89 6.60 24.66
CA SER A 113 -7.12 6.41 26.08
C SER A 113 -6.34 7.43 26.89
N GLY A 114 -6.88 7.83 28.05
CA GLY A 114 -6.24 8.81 28.95
C GLY A 114 -6.48 10.28 28.58
N VAL A 115 -7.19 10.56 27.49
CA VAL A 115 -7.65 11.91 27.15
C VAL A 115 -8.90 12.25 27.97
N PRO A 116 -8.91 13.36 28.74
CA PRO A 116 -10.10 13.78 29.49
C PRO A 116 -11.31 13.96 28.57
N GLU A 117 -12.50 13.51 29.00
CA GLU A 117 -13.73 13.48 28.18
C GLU A 117 -14.02 14.80 27.46
N ARG A 118 -13.85 15.93 28.16
CA ARG A 118 -14.06 17.28 27.59
C ARG A 118 -13.18 17.61 26.38
N TYR A 119 -12.09 16.88 26.16
CA TYR A 119 -11.16 17.06 25.05
C TYR A 119 -11.18 15.92 24.04
N GLN A 120 -11.94 14.84 24.26
CA GLN A 120 -11.90 13.67 23.37
C GLN A 120 -12.31 14.00 21.94
N ALA A 121 -13.41 14.73 21.75
CA ALA A 121 -13.91 15.08 20.42
C ALA A 121 -12.92 15.92 19.61
N ILE A 122 -12.34 16.96 20.22
CA ILE A 122 -11.37 17.84 19.53
C ILE A 122 -10.05 17.12 19.25
N VAL A 123 -9.58 16.27 20.17
CA VAL A 123 -8.37 15.46 19.96
C VAL A 123 -8.58 14.45 18.84
N GLN A 124 -9.73 13.78 18.81
CA GLN A 124 -10.06 12.80 17.79
C GLN A 124 -10.14 13.44 16.39
N ASP A 125 -10.87 14.54 16.23
CA ASP A 125 -10.99 15.25 14.95
C ASP A 125 -9.61 15.69 14.43
N TYR A 126 -8.82 16.35 15.28
CA TYR A 126 -7.47 16.78 14.92
C TYR A 126 -6.56 15.59 14.56
N ALA A 127 -6.63 14.50 15.33
CA ALA A 127 -5.83 13.31 15.09
C ALA A 127 -6.19 12.62 13.78
N GLN A 128 -7.47 12.53 13.44
CA GLN A 128 -7.92 11.97 12.17
C GLN A 128 -7.44 12.79 10.97
N GLN A 129 -7.55 14.12 11.05
CA GLN A 129 -7.05 15.01 10.00
C GLN A 129 -5.52 14.95 9.86
N LEU A 130 -4.80 14.86 10.98
CA LEU A 130 -3.35 14.70 10.96
C LEU A 130 -2.94 13.34 10.37
N ALA A 131 -3.59 12.26 10.79
CA ALA A 131 -3.34 10.91 10.28
C ALA A 131 -3.59 10.85 8.77
N GLY A 132 -4.71 11.40 8.29
CA GLY A 132 -5.01 11.45 6.86
C GLY A 132 -3.90 12.14 6.05
N ARG A 133 -3.39 13.29 6.53
CA ARG A 133 -2.27 14.00 5.87
C ARG A 133 -0.95 13.25 5.93
N MET A 134 -0.66 12.56 7.02
CA MET A 134 0.57 11.78 7.15
C MET A 134 0.56 10.53 6.27
N LEU A 135 -0.61 9.93 6.07
CA LEU A 135 -0.77 8.68 5.35
C LEU A 135 -1.00 8.85 3.85
N SER A 136 -1.44 10.03 3.39
CA SER A 136 -1.88 10.27 2.00
C SER A 136 -0.85 9.99 0.91
N ASP A 137 0.44 9.85 1.26
CA ASP A 137 1.48 9.50 0.29
C ASP A 137 2.52 8.50 0.85
N VAL A 138 2.09 7.62 1.75
CA VAL A 138 2.98 6.62 2.34
C VAL A 138 3.38 5.57 1.31
N SER A 139 4.69 5.44 1.10
CA SER A 139 5.31 4.36 0.32
C SER A 139 5.29 3.05 1.11
N LEU A 140 4.47 2.10 0.65
CA LEU A 140 4.37 0.75 1.20
C LEU A 140 5.59 -0.09 0.80
N HIS A 141 6.09 0.07 -0.41
CA HIS A 141 7.26 -0.66 -0.89
C HIS A 141 7.96 0.07 -2.02
N GLN A 142 9.29 0.13 -1.98
CA GLN A 142 10.10 0.63 -3.06
C GLN A 142 10.54 -0.55 -3.94
N ILE A 143 10.15 -0.57 -5.21
CA ILE A 143 10.65 -1.60 -6.13
C ILE A 143 12.13 -1.32 -6.37
N ARG A 144 12.97 -2.35 -6.22
CA ARG A 144 14.41 -2.21 -6.46
C ARG A 144 14.64 -1.94 -7.94
N ALA A 145 15.56 -1.01 -8.25
CA ALA A 145 15.90 -0.66 -9.62
C ALA A 145 16.24 -1.88 -10.49
N LYS A 146 16.98 -2.86 -9.95
CA LYS A 146 17.29 -4.11 -10.65
C LYS A 146 16.05 -4.93 -11.03
N ASP A 147 15.07 -5.01 -10.14
CA ASP A 147 13.83 -5.74 -10.40
C ASP A 147 13.01 -5.01 -11.46
N MET A 148 12.96 -3.67 -11.39
CA MET A 148 12.30 -2.84 -12.39
C MET A 148 12.95 -3.00 -13.78
N GLU A 149 14.28 -2.95 -13.87
CA GLU A 149 15.00 -3.17 -15.13
C GLU A 149 14.77 -4.57 -15.69
N THR A 150 14.59 -5.57 -14.82
CA THR A 150 14.22 -6.94 -15.24
C THR A 150 12.81 -6.97 -15.84
N ILE A 151 11.83 -6.36 -15.16
CA ILE A 151 10.44 -6.25 -15.64
C ILE A 151 10.41 -5.53 -16.99
N LYS A 152 11.14 -4.41 -17.09
CA LYS A 152 11.32 -3.67 -18.33
C LYS A 152 11.97 -4.54 -19.41
N GLY A 153 13.07 -5.24 -19.10
CA GLY A 153 13.76 -6.12 -20.05
C GLY A 153 12.85 -7.20 -20.66
N TRP A 154 11.80 -7.63 -19.94
CA TRP A 154 10.78 -8.55 -20.45
C TRP A 154 9.72 -7.90 -21.32
N GLY A 155 9.77 -6.59 -21.53
CA GLY A 155 8.74 -5.84 -22.24
C GLY A 155 7.48 -5.61 -21.40
N TYR A 156 7.57 -5.64 -20.07
CA TYR A 156 6.44 -5.42 -19.17
C TYR A 156 6.61 -4.14 -18.34
N GLU A 157 5.52 -3.69 -17.73
CA GLU A 157 5.47 -2.68 -16.69
C GLU A 157 4.42 -3.04 -15.63
N PRO A 158 4.54 -2.54 -14.38
CA PRO A 158 3.49 -2.68 -13.40
C PRO A 158 2.21 -1.99 -13.87
N GLY A 159 1.11 -2.74 -13.91
CA GLY A 159 -0.23 -2.27 -14.23
C GLY A 159 -1.10 -2.25 -12.97
N ALA A 160 -2.33 -2.76 -13.08
CA ALA A 160 -3.31 -2.77 -12.01
C ALA A 160 -2.82 -3.56 -10.77
N ILE A 161 -3.19 -3.05 -9.60
CA ILE A 161 -3.01 -3.70 -8.30
C ILE A 161 -4.40 -3.88 -7.70
N ASP A 162 -4.80 -5.12 -7.51
CA ASP A 162 -6.13 -5.48 -7.00
C ASP A 162 -6.01 -6.18 -5.66
N VAL A 163 -6.92 -5.87 -4.74
CA VAL A 163 -7.12 -6.62 -3.51
C VAL A 163 -8.12 -7.75 -3.77
N THR A 164 -7.70 -8.98 -3.49
CA THR A 164 -8.48 -10.20 -3.69
C THR A 164 -8.62 -10.94 -2.35
N PRO A 165 -9.51 -11.93 -2.24
CA PRO A 165 -9.58 -12.78 -1.04
C PRO A 165 -8.26 -13.49 -0.72
N GLU A 166 -7.45 -13.80 -1.75
CA GLU A 166 -6.18 -14.51 -1.60
C GLU A 166 -5.00 -13.58 -1.28
N GLY A 167 -5.10 -12.29 -1.60
CA GLY A 167 -3.96 -11.38 -1.45
C GLY A 167 -4.04 -10.11 -2.28
N LEU A 168 -2.91 -9.40 -2.35
CA LEU A 168 -2.69 -8.30 -3.26
C LEU A 168 -2.19 -8.86 -4.60
N ARG A 169 -3.02 -8.81 -5.63
CA ARG A 169 -2.69 -9.24 -6.99
C ARG A 169 -2.09 -8.07 -7.76
N ILE A 170 -0.86 -8.24 -8.20
CA ILE A 170 -0.14 -7.28 -9.03
C ILE A 170 -0.14 -7.82 -10.46
N THR A 171 -0.64 -7.02 -11.39
CA THR A 171 -0.65 -7.34 -12.82
C THR A 171 0.50 -6.62 -13.50
N LEU A 172 1.36 -7.36 -14.17
CA LEU A 172 2.32 -6.83 -15.12
C LEU A 172 1.67 -6.84 -16.51
N GLN A 173 1.62 -5.67 -17.13
CA GLN A 173 1.07 -5.50 -18.47
C GLN A 173 2.20 -5.36 -19.50
N PRO A 174 2.00 -5.86 -20.74
CA PRO A 174 2.94 -5.61 -21.82
C PRO A 174 3.08 -4.12 -22.06
N ARG A 175 4.31 -3.61 -22.17
CA ARG A 175 4.55 -2.23 -22.56
C ARG A 175 4.10 -2.04 -24.00
N GLN A 176 3.17 -1.11 -24.21
CA GLN A 176 2.83 -0.68 -25.55
C GLN A 176 4.05 0.05 -26.12
N GLN A 177 4.68 -0.53 -27.14
CA GLN A 177 5.74 0.16 -27.88
C GLN A 177 5.12 1.39 -28.58
N PRO A 178 5.70 2.59 -28.42
CA PRO A 178 5.28 3.76 -29.18
C PRO A 178 5.56 3.60 -30.68
#